data_AF-A0A175JY17-F1
#
_entry.id   AF-A0A175JY17-F1
#
_cell.length_a   1.000
_cell.length_b   1.000
_cell.length_c   1.000
_cell.angle_alpha   90.00
_cell.angle_beta   90.00
_cell.angle_gamma   90.00
#
_symmetry.space_group_name_H-M   'P 1'
#
loop_
_entity.id
_entity.type
_entity.pdbx_description
1 polymer ?
#
loop_
_entity_poly.entity_id
_entity_poly.type
_entity_poly.pdbx_seq_one_letter_code
_entity_poly.pdbx_strand_id
1 'polypeptide(L)'
;MYLIPRYSFKFSVVNPPDEIIKNMNVPVKTINGEDPFNIIREFGKKYSALKCPHAQFTEAKGYLVEGGLSYLPLTKEYLNTQISITFENGESVSVNYKIYRETASVSNSNEKLKQGIRKPLTEEETKDIINTKKALDENDRITRKFTSKDNNIHCTLSVNGVNTLVVRSFDTEVKESYEETILNCIDLFDSNNYPIQVIFPKNGGGYSNYSQWIEKILSPYDDVNYIVSLRESDYTKHVLKTGFAVNLYDPKTCQQRRSKWTSIIPIINSFPLGGWYSNPNIIKYGDVEHKVTQPSIEVFPKMKLMKHQRNPTEIVVYTDSYCYSACSMITKGLKEWGGAILVGFD
;
A
#
# COMPACT_ATOMS: atom_id res chain seq x y z
N MET A 1 -18.14 19.11 -13.23
CA MET A 1 -17.70 17.72 -12.94
C MET A 1 -18.60 16.77 -13.71
N TYR A 2 -18.12 15.63 -14.22
CA TYR A 2 -18.96 14.64 -14.92
C TYR A 2 -18.97 13.32 -14.14
N LEU A 3 -20.08 12.57 -14.21
CA LEU A 3 -20.14 11.21 -13.71
C LEU A 3 -19.92 10.24 -14.87
N ILE A 4 -18.88 9.43 -14.74
CA ILE A 4 -18.57 8.37 -15.71
C ILE A 4 -19.22 7.08 -15.20
N PRO A 5 -20.21 6.52 -15.91
CA PRO A 5 -20.84 5.26 -15.51
C PRO A 5 -19.82 4.12 -15.46
N ARG A 6 -19.89 3.29 -14.42
CA ARG A 6 -19.09 2.07 -14.29
C ARG A 6 -19.97 0.84 -14.44
N TYR A 7 -19.72 0.09 -15.50
CA TYR A 7 -20.48 -1.13 -15.84
C TYR A 7 -19.93 -2.39 -15.17
N SER A 8 -18.78 -2.29 -14.52
CA SER A 8 -18.18 -3.38 -13.77
C SER A 8 -17.43 -2.87 -12.54
N PHE A 9 -17.42 -3.71 -11.52
CA PHE A 9 -16.53 -3.57 -10.36
C PHE A 9 -15.98 -4.96 -10.04
N LYS A 10 -14.66 -5.14 -10.19
CA LYS A 10 -14.02 -6.45 -10.21
C LYS A 10 -14.71 -7.38 -11.24
N PHE A 11 -15.09 -8.58 -10.84
CA PHE A 11 -15.76 -9.59 -11.67
C PHE A 11 -17.28 -9.43 -11.73
N SER A 12 -17.83 -8.42 -11.07
CA SER A 12 -19.27 -8.22 -11.00
C SER A 12 -19.71 -7.14 -11.97
N VAL A 13 -20.69 -7.49 -12.80
CA VAL A 13 -21.42 -6.52 -13.61
C VAL A 13 -22.20 -5.61 -12.69
N VAL A 14 -22.02 -4.31 -12.87
CA VAL A 14 -22.77 -3.27 -12.18
C VAL A 14 -23.68 -2.65 -13.23
N ASN A 15 -24.96 -2.50 -12.91
CA ASN A 15 -25.91 -1.79 -13.76
C ASN A 15 -26.05 -0.36 -13.19
N PRO A 16 -25.42 0.66 -13.81
CA PRO A 16 -25.64 2.04 -13.40
C PRO A 16 -27.11 2.42 -13.63
N PRO A 17 -27.68 3.33 -12.83
CA PRO A 17 -28.97 3.93 -13.13
C PRO A 17 -29.00 4.56 -14.53
N ASP A 18 -30.12 4.39 -15.24
CA ASP A 18 -30.30 4.88 -16.62
C ASP A 18 -30.10 6.40 -16.70
N GLU A 19 -30.49 7.14 -15.66
CA GLU A 19 -30.31 8.58 -15.57
C GLU A 19 -28.82 8.95 -15.57
N ILE A 20 -27.95 8.15 -14.94
CA ILE A 20 -26.50 8.40 -14.98
C ILE A 20 -25.94 8.11 -16.38
N ILE A 21 -26.43 7.06 -17.05
CA ILE A 21 -25.98 6.71 -18.40
C ILE A 21 -26.40 7.80 -19.40
N LYS A 22 -27.67 8.22 -19.36
CA LYS A 22 -28.22 9.27 -20.23
C LYS A 22 -27.50 10.61 -20.04
N ASN A 23 -27.06 10.91 -18.81
CA ASN A 23 -26.42 12.17 -18.46
C ASN A 23 -24.88 12.08 -18.35
N MET A 24 -24.23 11.06 -18.93
CA MET A 24 -22.77 10.88 -18.81
C MET A 24 -21.94 12.07 -19.32
N ASN A 25 -22.49 12.83 -20.28
CA ASN A 25 -21.87 14.02 -20.87
C ASN A 25 -22.46 15.34 -20.34
N VAL A 26 -23.35 15.29 -19.36
CA VAL A 26 -23.97 16.47 -18.74
C VAL A 26 -23.24 16.77 -17.44
N PRO A 27 -22.79 18.02 -17.18
CA PRO A 27 -22.15 18.35 -15.93
C PRO A 27 -23.09 18.12 -14.74
N VAL A 28 -22.54 17.59 -13.65
CA VAL A 28 -23.20 17.57 -12.35
C VAL A 28 -23.21 18.99 -11.80
N LYS A 29 -24.40 19.47 -11.46
CA LYS A 29 -24.64 20.76 -10.82
C LYS A 29 -24.46 20.66 -9.31
N THR A 30 -25.10 19.67 -8.68
CA THR A 30 -25.02 19.47 -7.22
C THR A 30 -25.04 18.00 -6.82
N ILE A 31 -24.43 17.68 -5.68
CA ILE A 31 -24.56 16.40 -4.97
C ILE A 31 -25.06 16.73 -3.56
N ASN A 32 -26.20 16.14 -3.16
CA ASN A 32 -26.89 16.43 -1.90
C ASN A 32 -27.17 17.94 -1.70
N GLY A 33 -27.45 18.65 -2.79
CA GLY A 33 -27.68 20.11 -2.77
C GLY A 33 -26.42 20.97 -2.70
N GLU A 34 -25.23 20.36 -2.62
CA GLU A 34 -23.95 21.05 -2.49
C GLU A 34 -23.13 21.01 -3.78
N ASP A 35 -22.17 21.94 -3.90
CA ASP A 35 -21.16 21.91 -4.97
C ASP A 35 -20.40 20.57 -4.93
N PRO A 36 -20.27 19.85 -6.07
CA PRO A 36 -19.65 18.53 -6.08
C PRO A 36 -18.20 18.53 -5.58
N PHE A 37 -17.45 19.61 -5.79
CA PHE A 37 -16.09 19.71 -5.28
C PHE A 37 -16.06 19.96 -3.76
N ASN A 38 -17.07 20.63 -3.21
CA ASN A 38 -17.21 20.81 -1.77
C ASN A 38 -17.42 19.48 -1.04
N ILE A 39 -18.23 18.58 -1.60
CA ILE A 39 -18.37 17.20 -1.08
C ILE A 39 -17.02 16.49 -0.98
N ILE A 40 -16.18 16.56 -2.02
CA ILE A 40 -14.86 15.93 -2.01
C ILE A 40 -13.93 16.59 -0.97
N ARG A 41 -13.94 17.91 -0.87
CA ARG A 41 -13.12 18.65 0.11
C ARG A 41 -13.50 18.28 1.54
N GLU A 42 -14.78 18.34 1.89
CA GLU A 42 -15.25 18.02 3.24
C GLU A 42 -15.05 16.54 3.59
N PHE A 43 -15.22 15.65 2.62
CA PHE A 43 -14.89 14.24 2.79
C PHE A 43 -13.40 14.03 3.10
N GLY A 44 -12.51 14.69 2.35
CA GLY A 44 -11.07 14.66 2.58
C GLY A 44 -10.68 15.21 3.94
N LYS A 45 -11.18 16.39 4.32
CA LYS A 45 -10.91 16.98 5.64
C LYS A 45 -11.33 16.06 6.78
N LYS A 46 -12.44 15.34 6.63
CA LYS A 46 -13.01 14.51 7.68
C LYS A 46 -12.34 13.14 7.80
N TYR A 47 -11.98 12.52 6.68
CA TYR A 47 -11.57 11.11 6.65
C TYR A 47 -10.13 10.85 6.16
N SER A 48 -9.44 11.85 5.62
CA SER A 48 -8.02 11.74 5.27
C SER A 48 -7.14 11.91 6.51
N ALA A 49 -6.08 11.11 6.60
CA ALA A 49 -5.04 11.30 7.61
C ALA A 49 -4.00 12.37 7.21
N LEU A 50 -4.08 12.88 5.97
CA LEU A 50 -3.13 13.84 5.42
C LEU A 50 -3.39 15.25 5.99
N LYS A 51 -2.34 16.04 6.15
CA LYS A 51 -2.45 17.43 6.66
C LYS A 51 -2.63 18.47 5.56
N CYS A 52 -2.10 18.21 4.36
CA CYS A 52 -2.14 19.15 3.24
C CYS A 52 -3.53 19.12 2.56
N PRO A 53 -4.24 20.26 2.42
CA PRO A 53 -5.57 20.29 1.80
C PRO A 53 -5.60 19.73 0.36
N HIS A 54 -4.54 19.96 -0.42
CA HIS A 54 -4.44 19.42 -1.78
C HIS A 54 -4.31 17.89 -1.79
N ALA A 55 -3.51 17.36 -0.87
CA ALA A 55 -3.32 15.93 -0.72
C ALA A 55 -4.61 15.25 -0.20
N GLN A 56 -5.27 15.85 0.80
CA GLN A 56 -6.58 15.42 1.31
C GLN A 56 -7.63 15.34 0.19
N PHE A 57 -7.71 16.37 -0.65
CA PHE A 57 -8.66 16.40 -1.77
C PHE A 57 -8.35 15.32 -2.81
N THR A 58 -7.07 15.13 -3.13
CA THR A 58 -6.62 14.13 -4.10
C THR A 58 -6.91 12.70 -3.62
N GLU A 59 -6.64 12.41 -2.35
CA GLU A 59 -6.93 11.12 -1.73
C GLU A 59 -8.45 10.85 -1.65
N ALA A 60 -9.24 11.83 -1.18
CA ALA A 60 -10.70 11.75 -1.12
C ALA A 60 -11.33 11.48 -2.48
N LYS A 61 -10.86 12.19 -3.52
CA LYS A 61 -11.27 11.94 -4.90
C LYS A 61 -10.95 10.51 -5.32
N GLY A 62 -9.81 9.97 -4.94
CA GLY A 62 -9.44 8.57 -5.16
C GLY A 62 -10.47 7.62 -4.56
N TYR A 63 -10.78 7.76 -3.26
CA TYR A 63 -11.76 6.92 -2.58
C TYR A 63 -13.16 6.96 -3.22
N LEU A 64 -13.66 8.15 -3.56
CA LEU A 64 -14.99 8.33 -4.13
C LEU A 64 -15.10 7.82 -5.57
N VAL A 65 -14.03 7.95 -6.37
CA VAL A 65 -14.01 7.45 -7.75
C VAL A 65 -13.80 5.94 -7.78
N GLU A 66 -12.89 5.41 -6.97
CA GLU A 66 -12.52 4.00 -6.98
C GLU A 66 -13.53 3.12 -6.22
N GLY A 67 -14.27 3.69 -5.27
CA GLY A 67 -15.21 2.97 -4.41
C GLY A 67 -14.54 2.24 -3.24
N GLY A 68 -13.26 2.52 -2.97
CA GLY A 68 -12.45 1.91 -1.91
C GLY A 68 -12.77 2.43 -0.51
N LEU A 69 -14.04 2.51 -0.13
CA LEU A 69 -14.48 3.07 1.15
C LEU A 69 -14.18 2.17 2.37
N SER A 70 -13.72 0.93 2.13
CA SER A 70 -13.45 -0.07 3.17
C SER A 70 -12.36 0.32 4.17
N TYR A 71 -11.49 1.26 3.80
CA TYR A 71 -10.39 1.73 4.66
C TYR A 71 -10.78 2.91 5.54
N LEU A 72 -12.00 3.43 5.39
CA LEU A 72 -12.45 4.63 6.07
C LEU A 72 -13.39 4.28 7.25
N PRO A 73 -13.32 5.02 8.36
CA PRO A 73 -14.18 4.80 9.52
C PRO A 73 -15.58 5.41 9.29
N LEU A 74 -16.26 5.02 8.21
CA LEU A 74 -17.60 5.52 7.90
C LEU A 74 -18.64 4.91 8.86
N THR A 75 -19.53 5.76 9.38
CA THR A 75 -20.62 5.30 10.24
C THR A 75 -21.69 4.58 9.42
N LYS A 76 -22.47 3.70 10.08
CA LYS A 76 -23.64 3.07 9.46
C LYS A 76 -24.64 4.11 8.96
N GLU A 77 -24.82 5.20 9.71
CA GLU A 77 -25.66 6.33 9.32
C GLU A 77 -25.19 6.98 8.02
N TYR A 78 -23.88 7.25 7.89
CA TYR A 78 -23.30 7.79 6.67
C TYR A 78 -23.58 6.87 5.47
N LEU A 79 -23.38 5.56 5.63
CA LEU A 79 -23.62 4.58 4.57
C LEU A 79 -25.12 4.40 4.23
N ASN A 80 -26.01 4.72 5.16
CA ASN A 80 -27.46 4.70 4.94
C ASN A 80 -27.99 6.01 4.34
N THR A 81 -27.16 7.05 4.25
CA THR A 81 -27.57 8.33 3.68
C THR A 81 -27.67 8.20 2.16
N GLN A 82 -28.84 8.54 1.61
CA GLN A 82 -29.07 8.55 0.17
C GLN A 82 -28.27 9.70 -0.48
N ILE A 83 -27.68 9.42 -1.64
CA ILE A 83 -26.96 10.40 -2.45
C ILE A 83 -27.90 10.90 -3.54
N SER A 84 -28.24 12.19 -3.49
CA SER A 84 -29.01 12.87 -4.52
C SER A 84 -28.07 13.62 -5.46
N ILE A 85 -28.23 13.46 -6.76
CA ILE A 85 -27.40 14.10 -7.79
C ILE A 85 -28.34 14.90 -8.69
N THR A 86 -27.99 16.14 -8.98
CA THR A 86 -28.70 17.00 -9.93
C THR A 86 -27.75 17.43 -11.04
N PHE A 87 -28.16 17.23 -12.29
CA PHE A 87 -27.41 17.61 -13.48
C PHE A 87 -27.79 19.04 -13.92
N GLU A 88 -26.96 19.68 -14.75
CA GLU A 88 -27.23 21.03 -15.24
C GLU A 88 -28.50 21.16 -16.08
N ASN A 89 -28.93 20.08 -16.73
CA ASN A 89 -30.19 20.03 -17.47
C ASN A 89 -31.44 19.89 -16.58
N GLY A 90 -31.29 19.88 -15.25
CA GLY A 90 -32.37 19.78 -14.28
C GLY A 90 -32.82 18.35 -13.97
N GLU A 91 -32.31 17.33 -14.68
CA GLU A 91 -32.56 15.94 -14.31
C GLU A 91 -31.86 15.58 -12.99
N SER A 92 -32.44 14.65 -12.24
CA SER A 92 -31.91 14.23 -10.95
C SER A 92 -32.01 12.73 -10.75
N VAL A 93 -31.04 12.16 -10.05
CA VAL A 93 -31.01 10.73 -9.69
C VAL A 93 -30.65 10.59 -8.23
N SER A 94 -31.27 9.61 -7.55
CA SER A 94 -30.94 9.29 -6.16
C SER A 94 -30.44 7.87 -6.04
N VAL A 95 -29.28 7.68 -5.42
CA VAL A 95 -28.61 6.39 -5.27
C VAL A 95 -28.24 6.12 -3.82
N ASN A 96 -28.17 4.86 -3.42
CA ASN A 96 -27.73 4.46 -2.08
C ASN A 96 -26.36 3.77 -2.16
N TYR A 97 -25.56 3.87 -1.09
CA TYR A 97 -24.37 3.05 -0.97
C TYR A 97 -24.73 1.57 -0.97
N LYS A 98 -23.93 0.76 -1.66
CA LYS A 98 -24.03 -0.70 -1.64
C LYS A 98 -22.66 -1.25 -1.26
N ILE A 99 -22.62 -2.09 -0.22
CA ILE A 99 -21.40 -2.78 0.18
C ILE A 99 -21.26 -4.04 -0.68
N TYR A 100 -20.21 -4.07 -1.50
CA TYR A 100 -19.83 -5.28 -2.21
C TYR A 100 -19.09 -6.22 -1.25
N ARG A 101 -19.72 -7.36 -0.92
CA ARG A 101 -19.05 -8.46 -0.21
C ARG A 101 -18.56 -9.46 -1.23
N GLU A 102 -17.25 -9.52 -1.43
CA GLU A 102 -16.63 -10.58 -2.21
C GLU A 102 -16.84 -11.91 -1.48
N THR A 103 -17.71 -12.76 -2.01
CA THR A 103 -17.83 -14.14 -1.53
C THR A 103 -16.57 -14.89 -1.91
N ALA A 104 -16.06 -15.73 -1.02
CA ALA A 104 -14.85 -16.53 -1.22
C ALA A 104 -15.07 -17.63 -2.30
N SER A 105 -15.36 -17.24 -3.53
CA SER A 105 -15.25 -18.09 -4.71
C SER A 105 -13.81 -18.00 -5.18
N VAL A 106 -13.10 -19.11 -5.00
CA VAL A 106 -11.84 -19.42 -5.67
C VAL A 106 -12.07 -19.25 -7.17
N SER A 107 -11.57 -18.17 -7.75
CA SER A 107 -11.44 -18.05 -9.20
C SER A 107 -10.00 -17.72 -9.54
N ASN A 108 -9.33 -18.72 -10.10
CA ASN A 108 -8.15 -18.58 -10.94
C ASN A 108 -8.49 -17.58 -12.06
N SER A 109 -8.10 -16.32 -11.91
CA SER A 109 -8.15 -15.35 -13.01
C SER A 109 -6.98 -14.39 -12.90
N ASN A 110 -6.13 -14.44 -13.92
CA ASN A 110 -4.93 -13.62 -14.12
C ASN A 110 -5.27 -12.16 -14.49
N GLU A 111 -6.27 -11.54 -13.85
CA GLU A 111 -6.55 -10.11 -14.03
C GLU A 111 -6.34 -9.33 -12.73
N LYS A 112 -5.16 -8.71 -12.76
CA LYS A 112 -4.50 -7.83 -11.82
C LYS A 112 -5.44 -6.79 -11.20
N LEU A 113 -5.84 -7.09 -9.96
CA LEU A 113 -6.28 -6.08 -9.01
C LEU A 113 -5.07 -5.18 -8.71
N LYS A 114 -5.05 -4.02 -9.35
CA LYS A 114 -4.18 -2.89 -9.02
C LYS A 114 -4.58 -2.32 -7.65
N GLN A 115 -4.28 -3.04 -6.57
CA GLN A 115 -4.31 -2.48 -5.23
C GLN A 115 -3.22 -1.41 -5.16
N GLY A 116 -3.60 -0.14 -5.15
CA GLY A 116 -2.67 0.97 -4.93
C GLY A 116 -2.01 1.57 -6.18
N ILE A 117 -2.59 1.45 -7.37
CA ILE A 117 -2.01 2.11 -8.54
C ILE A 117 -2.51 3.55 -8.64
N ARG A 118 -1.69 4.44 -8.08
CA ARG A 118 -1.25 5.70 -8.68
C ARG A 118 -1.88 5.84 -10.07
N LYS A 119 -2.81 6.81 -10.25
CA LYS A 119 -3.34 7.13 -11.59
C LYS A 119 -2.19 7.07 -12.61
N PRO A 120 -2.41 6.55 -13.83
CA PRO A 120 -1.44 6.71 -14.89
C PRO A 120 -0.96 8.17 -14.83
N LEU A 121 0.35 8.34 -14.66
CA LEU A 121 0.94 9.65 -14.48
C LEU A 121 0.39 10.53 -15.59
N THR A 122 -0.10 11.71 -15.23
CA THR A 122 -0.50 12.69 -16.25
C THR A 122 0.69 12.93 -17.18
N GLU A 123 0.44 13.40 -18.40
CA GLU A 123 1.55 13.73 -19.32
C GLU A 123 2.55 14.71 -18.68
N GLU A 124 2.04 15.59 -17.81
CA GLU A 124 2.82 16.55 -17.04
C GLU A 124 3.68 15.88 -15.96
N GLU A 125 3.11 14.98 -15.15
CA GLU A 125 3.90 14.19 -14.19
C GLU A 125 4.89 13.25 -14.88
N THR A 126 4.56 12.76 -16.07
CA THR A 126 5.46 11.94 -16.89
C THR A 126 6.61 12.78 -17.41
N LYS A 127 6.34 14.00 -17.87
CA LYS A 127 7.36 14.98 -18.27
C LYS A 127 8.24 15.38 -17.10
N ASP A 128 7.68 15.62 -15.92
CA ASP A 128 8.44 15.92 -14.71
C ASP A 128 9.32 14.74 -14.30
N ILE A 129 8.81 13.51 -14.36
CA ILE A 129 9.66 12.32 -14.10
C ILE A 129 10.76 12.19 -15.15
N ILE A 130 10.48 12.47 -16.42
CA ILE A 130 11.49 12.45 -17.49
C ILE A 130 12.52 13.56 -17.28
N ASN A 131 12.11 14.76 -16.89
CA ASN A 131 12.97 15.91 -16.66
C ASN A 131 13.80 15.72 -15.40
N THR A 132 13.22 15.21 -14.31
CA THR A 132 13.94 14.81 -13.09
C THR A 132 14.90 13.67 -13.38
N LYS A 133 14.51 12.69 -14.20
CA LYS A 133 15.41 11.62 -14.66
C LYS A 133 16.57 12.18 -15.49
N LYS A 134 16.31 13.11 -16.42
CA LYS A 134 17.35 13.80 -17.18
C LYS A 134 18.26 14.63 -16.27
N ALA A 135 17.71 15.39 -15.31
CA ALA A 135 18.47 16.19 -14.38
C ALA A 135 19.33 15.33 -13.44
N LEU A 136 18.83 14.16 -13.00
CA LEU A 136 19.60 13.18 -12.23
C LEU A 136 20.68 12.51 -13.09
N ASP A 137 20.36 12.10 -14.32
CA ASP A 137 21.31 11.48 -15.25
C ASP A 137 22.38 12.50 -15.75
N GLU A 138 22.07 13.80 -15.80
CA GLU A 138 22.95 14.89 -16.23
C GLU A 138 23.83 15.44 -15.09
N ASN A 139 23.34 15.52 -13.84
CA ASN A 139 24.12 15.99 -12.68
C ASN A 139 24.90 14.88 -11.98
N ASP A 140 24.36 13.66 -11.91
CA ASP A 140 25.06 12.47 -11.42
C ASP A 140 25.38 11.59 -12.61
N ARG A 141 26.57 11.75 -13.20
CA ARG A 141 27.05 10.82 -14.23
C ARG A 141 26.99 9.39 -13.67
N ILE A 142 25.99 8.60 -14.05
CA ILE A 142 25.80 7.25 -13.53
C ILE A 142 26.83 6.31 -14.15
N THR A 143 27.60 5.60 -13.33
CA THR A 143 28.62 4.64 -13.78
C THR A 143 28.06 3.23 -13.89
N ARG A 144 27.14 2.85 -13.00
CA ARG A 144 26.52 1.53 -12.99
C ARG A 144 25.07 1.63 -12.54
N LYS A 145 24.19 0.81 -13.13
CA LYS A 145 22.76 0.79 -12.86
C LYS A 145 22.18 -0.61 -12.96
N PHE A 146 21.30 -0.96 -12.02
CA PHE A 146 20.45 -2.14 -12.09
C PHE A 146 18.99 -1.72 -11.93
N THR A 147 18.07 -2.35 -12.66
CA THR A 147 16.66 -1.97 -12.65
C THR A 147 15.80 -3.21 -12.86
N SER A 148 14.74 -3.36 -12.05
CA SER A 148 13.77 -4.44 -12.22
C SER A 148 12.98 -4.26 -13.51
N LYS A 149 12.49 -5.35 -14.10
CA LYS A 149 11.72 -5.32 -15.36
C LYS A 149 10.47 -4.42 -15.30
N ASP A 150 9.85 -4.30 -14.14
CA ASP A 150 8.69 -3.42 -13.90
C ASP A 150 9.07 -1.99 -13.52
N ASN A 151 10.37 -1.67 -13.45
CA ASN A 151 10.93 -0.39 -13.02
C ASN A 151 10.51 0.04 -11.59
N ASN A 152 10.02 -0.88 -10.76
CA ASN A 152 9.60 -0.58 -9.41
C ASN A 152 10.77 -0.44 -8.43
N ILE A 153 11.92 -1.04 -8.73
CA ILE A 153 13.15 -0.88 -7.94
C ILE A 153 14.36 -0.72 -8.86
N HIS A 154 15.28 0.15 -8.49
CA HIS A 154 16.58 0.27 -9.13
C HIS A 154 17.64 0.82 -8.18
N CYS A 155 18.90 0.58 -8.51
CA CYS A 155 20.02 1.21 -7.83
C CYS A 155 21.09 1.67 -8.81
N THR A 156 21.84 2.68 -8.40
CA THR A 156 22.86 3.31 -9.20
C THR A 156 24.10 3.65 -8.38
N LEU A 157 25.24 3.75 -9.06
CA LEU A 157 26.47 4.34 -8.54
C LEU A 157 26.80 5.57 -9.39
N SER A 158 26.94 6.74 -8.77
CA SER A 158 27.36 7.95 -9.47
C SER A 158 28.88 8.04 -9.61
N VAL A 159 29.38 8.89 -10.51
CA VAL A 159 30.82 9.22 -10.62
C VAL A 159 31.37 9.79 -9.30
N ASN A 160 30.53 10.46 -8.52
CA ASN A 160 30.88 10.99 -7.20
C ASN A 160 30.93 9.91 -6.10
N GLY A 161 30.70 8.65 -6.46
CA GLY A 161 30.74 7.50 -5.55
C GLY A 161 29.45 7.25 -4.78
N VAL A 162 28.44 8.13 -4.88
CA VAL A 162 27.19 7.98 -4.13
C VAL A 162 26.40 6.77 -4.64
N ASN A 163 25.99 5.91 -3.70
CA ASN A 163 25.10 4.80 -3.98
C ASN A 163 23.66 5.27 -3.83
N THR A 164 22.81 4.99 -4.81
CA THR A 164 21.39 5.35 -4.73
C THR A 164 20.52 4.11 -4.89
N LEU A 165 19.55 3.94 -4.01
CA LEU A 165 18.45 2.98 -4.11
C LEU A 165 17.15 3.76 -4.33
N VAL A 166 16.40 3.43 -5.37
CA VAL A 166 15.08 4.02 -5.61
C VAL A 166 14.05 2.90 -5.61
N VAL A 167 13.08 2.99 -4.71
CA VAL A 167 11.96 2.04 -4.60
C VAL A 167 10.66 2.79 -4.85
N ARG A 168 10.08 2.60 -6.03
CA ARG A 168 8.82 3.24 -6.44
C ARG A 168 7.59 2.52 -5.88
N SER A 169 7.71 1.21 -5.69
CA SER A 169 6.64 0.34 -5.19
C SER A 169 7.26 -0.90 -4.57
N PHE A 170 6.66 -1.41 -3.50
CA PHE A 170 6.89 -2.75 -2.97
C PHE A 170 5.89 -3.76 -3.55
N ASP A 171 4.98 -3.33 -4.42
CA ASP A 171 4.09 -4.20 -5.19
C ASP A 171 4.72 -4.47 -6.56
N THR A 172 5.00 -5.73 -6.85
CA THR A 172 5.66 -6.18 -8.09
C THR A 172 4.99 -7.45 -8.61
N GLU A 173 4.83 -7.49 -9.93
CA GLU A 173 4.29 -8.65 -10.65
C GLU A 173 5.40 -9.52 -11.25
N VAL A 174 6.67 -9.08 -11.14
CA VAL A 174 7.83 -9.75 -11.75
C VAL A 174 8.87 -10.05 -10.65
N LYS A 175 8.44 -10.88 -9.69
CA LYS A 175 9.15 -11.14 -8.44
C LYS A 175 10.61 -11.51 -8.65
N GLU A 176 10.92 -12.41 -9.56
CA GLU A 176 12.29 -12.87 -9.80
C GLU A 176 13.20 -11.71 -10.20
N SER A 177 12.75 -10.83 -11.10
CA SER A 177 13.52 -9.66 -11.52
C SER A 177 13.65 -8.63 -10.41
N TYR A 178 12.62 -8.46 -9.57
CA TYR A 178 12.64 -7.55 -8.44
C TYR A 178 13.67 -8.00 -7.39
N GLU A 179 13.64 -9.29 -7.03
CA GLU A 179 14.53 -9.90 -6.04
C GLU A 179 15.99 -9.96 -6.54
N GLU A 180 16.20 -10.31 -7.81
CA GLU A 180 17.52 -10.25 -8.46
C GLU A 180 18.07 -8.82 -8.45
N THR A 181 17.22 -7.81 -8.67
CA THR A 181 17.64 -6.41 -8.60
C THR A 181 18.08 -6.04 -7.18
N ILE A 182 17.37 -6.47 -6.13
CA ILE A 182 17.79 -6.26 -4.73
C ILE A 182 19.18 -6.87 -4.49
N LEU A 183 19.41 -8.11 -4.94
CA LEU A 183 20.72 -8.78 -4.81
C LEU A 183 21.83 -8.01 -5.52
N ASN A 184 21.58 -7.56 -6.75
CA ASN A 184 22.52 -6.73 -7.50
C ASN A 184 22.80 -5.39 -6.81
N CYS A 185 21.82 -4.80 -6.14
CA CYS A 185 22.01 -3.59 -5.36
C CYS A 185 22.87 -3.81 -4.12
N ILE A 186 22.69 -4.93 -3.42
CA ILE A 186 23.58 -5.31 -2.30
C ILE A 186 25.02 -5.40 -2.80
N ASP A 187 25.26 -6.12 -3.91
CA ASP A 187 26.61 -6.26 -4.48
C ASP A 187 27.19 -4.94 -4.98
N LEU A 188 26.34 -4.04 -5.50
CA LEU A 188 26.75 -2.69 -5.88
C LEU A 188 27.19 -1.87 -4.67
N PHE A 189 26.41 -1.89 -3.59
CA PHE A 189 26.70 -1.09 -2.39
C PHE A 189 27.90 -1.63 -1.62
N ASP A 190 28.13 -2.95 -1.64
CA ASP A 190 29.32 -3.59 -1.10
C ASP A 190 30.59 -3.30 -1.91
N SER A 191 30.48 -2.82 -3.16
CA SER A 191 31.63 -2.54 -4.03
C SER A 191 32.42 -1.28 -3.65
N ASN A 192 31.88 -0.46 -2.75
CA ASN A 192 32.52 0.75 -2.25
C ASN A 192 32.05 1.05 -0.81
N ASN A 193 32.55 2.13 -0.21
CA ASN A 193 32.21 2.54 1.16
C ASN A 193 31.48 3.91 1.23
N TYR A 194 31.03 4.46 0.10
CA TYR A 194 30.34 5.75 0.09
C TYR A 194 28.92 5.66 0.65
N PRO A 195 28.33 6.79 1.09
CA PRO A 195 26.96 6.86 1.59
C PRO A 195 25.92 6.24 0.65
N ILE A 196 24.81 5.82 1.25
CA ILE A 196 23.64 5.29 0.54
C ILE A 196 22.49 6.28 0.65
N GLN A 197 22.04 6.76 -0.50
CA GLN A 197 20.79 7.49 -0.64
C GLN A 197 19.66 6.50 -0.96
N VAL A 198 18.54 6.59 -0.25
CA VAL A 198 17.33 5.80 -0.51
C VAL A 198 16.20 6.74 -0.85
N ILE A 199 15.46 6.49 -1.93
CA ILE A 199 14.39 7.37 -2.40
C ILE A 199 13.10 6.57 -2.57
N PHE A 200 12.02 7.03 -1.95
CA PHE A 200 10.68 6.47 -2.06
C PHE A 200 9.71 7.41 -2.81
N PRO A 201 9.81 7.56 -4.14
CA PRO A 201 9.06 8.58 -4.88
C PRO A 201 7.62 8.16 -5.19
N LYS A 202 6.67 8.83 -4.53
CA LYS A 202 5.24 8.53 -4.46
C LYS A 202 4.95 7.04 -4.28
N ASN A 203 5.60 6.43 -3.28
CA ASN A 203 5.56 4.98 -3.04
C ASN A 203 4.33 4.57 -2.20
N GLY A 204 3.31 4.02 -2.85
CA GLY A 204 2.06 3.58 -2.22
C GLY A 204 2.16 2.33 -1.33
N GLY A 205 3.35 1.79 -1.10
CA GLY A 205 3.59 0.56 -0.34
C GLY A 205 3.60 -0.69 -1.21
N GLY A 206 3.06 -1.79 -0.69
CA GLY A 206 3.04 -3.10 -1.34
C GLY A 206 3.36 -4.22 -0.37
N TYR A 207 4.13 -5.22 -0.80
CA TYR A 207 4.40 -6.40 0.02
C TYR A 207 5.32 -6.10 1.22
N SER A 208 4.92 -6.56 2.41
CA SER A 208 5.63 -6.31 3.67
C SER A 208 7.01 -6.98 3.73
N ASN A 209 7.20 -8.14 3.08
CA ASN A 209 8.48 -8.84 3.04
C ASN A 209 9.59 -8.01 2.36
N TYR A 210 9.28 -7.33 1.24
CA TYR A 210 10.26 -6.51 0.55
C TYR A 210 10.64 -5.27 1.37
N SER A 211 9.68 -4.69 2.10
CA SER A 211 9.98 -3.61 3.05
C SER A 211 10.88 -4.08 4.19
N GLN A 212 10.58 -5.22 4.83
CA GLN A 212 11.47 -5.80 5.86
C GLN A 212 12.87 -6.11 5.32
N TRP A 213 12.98 -6.62 4.08
CA TRP A 213 14.28 -6.89 3.48
C TRP A 213 15.11 -5.63 3.29
N ILE A 214 14.52 -4.59 2.69
CA ILE A 214 15.25 -3.33 2.48
C ILE A 214 15.63 -2.71 3.83
N GLU A 215 14.74 -2.73 4.83
CA GLU A 215 15.07 -2.23 6.17
C GLU A 215 16.23 -3.03 6.79
N LYS A 216 16.18 -4.36 6.72
CA LYS A 216 17.24 -5.22 7.28
C LYS A 216 18.57 -5.10 6.54
N ILE A 217 18.54 -4.84 5.23
CA ILE A 217 19.74 -4.59 4.43
C ILE A 217 20.42 -3.31 4.90
N LEU A 218 19.65 -2.25 5.13
CA LEU A 218 20.15 -0.93 5.55
C LEU A 218 20.54 -0.91 7.04
N SER A 219 19.75 -1.56 7.90
CA SER A 219 19.95 -1.62 9.35
C SER A 219 19.86 -3.07 9.87
N PRO A 220 20.95 -3.85 9.71
CA PRO A 220 20.94 -5.29 9.97
C PRO A 220 20.85 -5.65 11.46
N TYR A 221 21.09 -4.70 12.37
CA TYR A 221 20.94 -4.93 13.81
C TYR A 221 19.51 -4.70 14.31
N ASP A 222 18.66 -4.01 13.54
CA ASP A 222 17.30 -3.67 13.97
C ASP A 222 16.37 -4.88 13.91
N ASP A 223 15.43 -4.95 14.85
CA ASP A 223 14.34 -5.91 14.77
C ASP A 223 13.24 -5.38 13.84
N VAL A 224 13.35 -5.77 12.57
CA VAL A 224 12.43 -5.35 11.50
C VAL A 224 11.17 -6.21 11.44
N ASN A 225 11.05 -7.24 12.28
CA ASN A 225 9.87 -8.10 12.24
C ASN A 225 8.66 -7.34 12.81
N TYR A 226 7.55 -7.36 12.07
CA TYR A 226 6.38 -6.60 12.45
C TYR A 226 5.57 -7.31 13.53
N ILE A 227 5.18 -6.59 14.58
CA ILE A 227 4.18 -7.05 15.53
C ILE A 227 2.80 -6.72 14.97
N VAL A 228 2.00 -7.75 14.69
CA VAL A 228 0.69 -7.65 14.05
C VAL A 228 -0.41 -8.24 14.93
N SER A 229 -1.59 -7.61 14.88
CA SER A 229 -2.85 -8.12 15.40
C SER A 229 -3.91 -7.99 14.32
N LEU A 230 -4.66 -9.05 14.08
CA LEU A 230 -5.61 -9.14 12.97
C LEU A 230 -7.04 -8.99 13.48
N ARG A 231 -7.89 -8.22 12.80
CA ARG A 231 -9.31 -8.13 13.17
C ARG A 231 -10.01 -9.47 12.96
N GLU A 232 -10.79 -9.90 13.94
CA GLU A 232 -11.55 -11.14 13.83
C GLU A 232 -12.68 -11.00 12.80
N SER A 233 -12.73 -11.92 11.84
CA SER A 233 -13.80 -12.04 10.87
C SER A 233 -13.73 -13.42 10.19
N ASP A 234 -14.82 -13.88 9.60
CA ASP A 234 -14.84 -15.12 8.81
C ASP A 234 -13.80 -15.09 7.68
N TYR A 235 -13.60 -13.91 7.07
CA TYR A 235 -12.61 -13.73 6.01
C TYR A 235 -11.18 -13.83 6.55
N THR A 236 -10.87 -13.16 7.66
CA THR A 236 -9.57 -13.27 8.33
C THR A 236 -9.29 -14.73 8.70
N LYS A 237 -10.28 -15.44 9.24
CA LYS A 237 -10.19 -16.86 9.58
C LYS A 237 -9.84 -17.71 8.36
N HIS A 238 -10.48 -17.44 7.24
CA HIS A 238 -10.22 -18.12 5.97
C HIS A 238 -8.78 -17.90 5.51
N VAL A 239 -8.33 -16.64 5.39
CA VAL A 239 -6.97 -16.27 4.96
C VAL A 239 -5.89 -16.89 5.85
N LEU A 240 -6.11 -16.90 7.16
CA LEU A 240 -5.18 -17.51 8.11
C LEU A 240 -5.08 -19.03 7.91
N LYS A 241 -6.22 -19.70 7.70
CA LYS A 241 -6.27 -21.16 7.49
C LYS A 241 -5.67 -21.58 6.14
N THR A 242 -5.78 -20.74 5.11
CA THR A 242 -5.29 -21.07 3.77
C THR A 242 -3.78 -20.88 3.59
N GLY A 243 -3.12 -20.08 4.44
CA GLY A 243 -1.66 -19.97 4.34
C GLY A 243 -1.03 -18.96 5.28
N PHE A 244 -1.66 -17.80 5.49
CA PHE A 244 -0.99 -16.64 6.08
C PHE A 244 -0.44 -16.88 7.50
N ALA A 245 -1.11 -17.74 8.29
CA ALA A 245 -0.67 -18.06 9.64
C ALA A 245 0.73 -18.73 9.71
N VAL A 246 1.30 -19.20 8.59
CA VAL A 246 2.68 -19.74 8.55
C VAL A 246 3.73 -18.68 8.88
N ASN A 247 3.47 -17.41 8.58
CA ASN A 247 4.43 -16.34 8.83
C ASN A 247 4.27 -15.74 10.22
N LEU A 248 3.29 -16.19 11.01
CA LEU A 248 2.98 -15.62 12.30
C LEU A 248 3.58 -16.45 13.43
N TYR A 249 4.22 -15.78 14.39
CA TYR A 249 4.87 -16.39 15.54
C TYR A 249 4.37 -15.77 16.84
N ASP A 250 4.34 -16.56 17.91
CA ASP A 250 4.09 -16.05 19.25
C ASP A 250 5.29 -15.19 19.70
N PRO A 251 5.07 -13.92 20.10
CA PRO A 251 6.17 -13.03 20.50
C PRO A 251 6.89 -13.47 21.78
N LYS A 252 6.25 -14.27 22.64
CA LYS A 252 6.84 -14.73 23.91
C LYS A 252 7.62 -16.03 23.74
N THR A 253 7.11 -16.96 22.94
CA THR A 253 7.71 -18.30 22.81
C THR A 253 8.49 -18.48 21.51
N CYS A 254 8.39 -17.54 20.58
CA CYS A 254 8.90 -17.65 19.21
C CYS A 254 8.43 -18.91 18.47
N GLN A 255 7.31 -19.51 18.92
CA GLN A 255 6.71 -20.65 18.26
C GLN A 255 5.74 -20.18 17.18
N GLN A 256 5.77 -20.86 16.05
CA GLN A 256 4.88 -20.57 14.93
C GLN A 256 3.41 -20.73 15.38
N ARG A 257 2.58 -19.73 15.07
CA ARG A 257 1.13 -19.71 15.37
C ARG A 257 0.37 -20.80 14.62
N ARG A 258 0.96 -21.31 13.54
CA ARG A 258 0.52 -22.51 12.82
C ARG A 258 1.50 -23.67 13.10
N SER A 259 0.99 -24.87 13.34
CA SER A 259 1.81 -26.08 13.42
C SER A 259 2.43 -26.43 12.06
N LYS A 260 3.62 -27.06 12.08
CA LYS A 260 4.32 -27.53 10.87
C LYS A 260 3.39 -28.41 10.01
N TRP A 261 3.49 -28.21 8.70
CA TRP A 261 2.77 -28.97 7.68
C TRP A 261 3.13 -30.46 7.79
N THR A 262 2.17 -31.34 8.14
CA THR A 262 2.41 -32.77 8.32
C THR A 262 1.74 -33.68 7.30
N SER A 263 1.14 -33.16 6.22
CA SER A 263 0.46 -34.02 5.24
C SER A 263 0.78 -33.67 3.79
N ILE A 264 1.18 -34.70 3.04
CA ILE A 264 1.55 -34.70 1.61
C ILE A 264 0.32 -34.50 0.69
N ILE A 265 -0.90 -34.37 1.23
CA ILE A 265 -2.13 -34.29 0.44
C ILE A 265 -2.70 -32.85 0.45
N PRO A 266 -2.92 -32.22 -0.72
CA PRO A 266 -3.50 -30.90 -0.85
C PRO A 266 -5.02 -30.96 -0.73
N ILE A 267 -5.54 -31.29 0.46
CA ILE A 267 -6.97 -31.12 0.74
C ILE A 267 -7.16 -29.88 1.62
N ILE A 268 -8.03 -29.02 1.11
CA ILE A 268 -8.49 -27.76 1.67
C ILE A 268 -8.86 -27.91 3.17
N ASN A 269 -8.20 -27.11 4.01
CA ASN A 269 -8.62 -26.57 5.30
C ASN A 269 -8.93 -27.52 6.49
N SER A 270 -8.09 -27.48 7.53
CA SER A 270 -8.32 -26.57 8.67
C SER A 270 -7.36 -26.85 9.82
N PHE A 271 -6.27 -26.09 9.91
CA PHE A 271 -5.52 -26.05 11.16
C PHE A 271 -6.36 -25.27 12.18
N PRO A 272 -6.51 -25.78 13.41
CA PRO A 272 -7.10 -24.97 14.46
C PRO A 272 -6.19 -23.76 14.67
N LEU A 273 -6.75 -22.56 14.55
CA LEU A 273 -6.01 -21.31 14.81
C LEU A 273 -5.70 -21.11 16.30
N GLY A 274 -5.92 -22.14 17.14
CA GLY A 274 -5.56 -22.18 18.55
C GLY A 274 -6.11 -21.03 19.40
N GLY A 275 -5.59 -20.95 20.63
CA GLY A 275 -5.99 -19.94 21.61
C GLY A 275 -5.69 -18.50 21.18
N TRP A 276 -4.66 -18.28 20.36
CA TRP A 276 -4.27 -16.92 19.94
C TRP A 276 -5.32 -16.23 19.05
N TYR A 277 -6.09 -17.03 18.30
CA TYR A 277 -7.21 -16.55 17.51
C TYR A 277 -8.54 -16.67 18.27
N SER A 278 -8.79 -17.80 18.97
CA SER A 278 -10.07 -18.05 19.65
C SER A 278 -10.26 -17.22 20.92
N ASN A 279 -9.18 -16.67 21.48
CA ASN A 279 -9.21 -15.76 22.62
C ASN A 279 -8.67 -14.38 22.19
N PRO A 280 -9.45 -13.63 21.37
CA PRO A 280 -9.03 -12.33 20.87
C PRO A 280 -8.97 -11.30 22.00
N ASN A 281 -8.11 -10.31 21.82
CA ASN A 281 -8.13 -9.09 22.61
C ASN A 281 -9.30 -8.20 22.16
N ILE A 282 -9.93 -7.54 23.12
CA ILE A 282 -11.00 -6.58 22.87
C ILE A 282 -10.42 -5.18 23.07
N ILE A 283 -10.42 -4.37 22.01
CA ILE A 283 -10.04 -2.96 22.06
C ILE A 283 -11.32 -2.14 21.98
N LYS A 284 -11.51 -1.21 22.93
CA LYS A 284 -12.68 -0.32 22.95
C LYS A 284 -12.30 1.06 22.40
N TYR A 285 -13.09 1.54 21.45
CA TYR A 285 -13.05 2.92 20.97
C TYR A 285 -14.40 3.56 21.26
N GLY A 286 -14.52 4.20 22.43
CA GLY A 286 -15.81 4.64 22.96
C GLY A 286 -16.74 3.43 23.18
N ASP A 287 -17.92 3.48 22.56
CA ASP A 287 -18.93 2.42 22.65
C ASP A 287 -18.72 1.27 21.64
N VAL A 288 -17.71 1.36 20.78
CA VAL A 288 -17.42 0.33 19.76
C VAL A 288 -16.34 -0.62 20.24
N GLU A 289 -16.67 -1.91 20.28
CA GLU A 289 -15.71 -2.98 20.57
C GLU A 289 -15.11 -3.56 19.28
N HIS A 290 -13.78 -3.64 19.24
CA HIS A 290 -13.03 -4.29 18.17
C HIS A 290 -12.35 -5.54 18.72
N LYS A 291 -12.68 -6.70 18.14
CA LYS A 291 -12.00 -7.96 18.43
C LYS A 291 -10.81 -8.14 17.50
N VAL A 292 -9.63 -8.29 18.08
CA VAL A 292 -8.38 -8.54 17.36
C VAL A 292 -7.66 -9.74 17.94
N THR A 293 -6.94 -10.50 17.12
CA THR A 293 -6.13 -11.62 17.59
C THR A 293 -5.08 -11.17 18.61
N GLN A 294 -4.60 -12.11 19.42
CA GLN A 294 -3.40 -11.86 20.22
C GLN A 294 -2.23 -11.45 19.31
N PRO A 295 -1.30 -10.59 19.78
CA PRO A 295 -0.18 -10.12 18.98
C PRO A 295 0.65 -11.28 18.45
N SER A 296 1.13 -11.15 17.22
CA SER A 296 2.04 -12.10 16.59
C SER A 296 3.18 -11.35 15.93
N ILE A 297 4.34 -11.99 15.83
CA ILE A 297 5.46 -11.50 15.03
C ILE A 297 5.30 -12.05 13.61
N GLU A 298 5.34 -11.19 12.61
CA GLU A 298 5.36 -11.57 11.20
C GLU A 298 6.81 -11.76 10.75
N VAL A 299 7.18 -13.01 10.46
CA VAL A 299 8.54 -13.41 10.07
C VAL A 299 8.54 -13.91 8.63
N PHE A 300 9.38 -13.31 7.80
CA PHE A 300 9.58 -13.70 6.40
C PHE A 300 10.95 -14.39 6.19
N PRO A 301 11.13 -15.13 5.07
CA PRO A 301 12.45 -15.63 4.66
C PRO A 301 13.48 -14.50 4.65
N LYS A 302 14.73 -14.81 5.00
CA LYS A 302 15.80 -13.80 5.06
C LYS A 302 16.40 -13.56 3.67
N MET A 303 16.69 -12.30 3.35
CA MET A 303 17.54 -11.92 2.21
C MET A 303 19.02 -11.88 2.63
N LYS A 304 19.92 -11.97 1.65
CA LYS A 304 21.34 -11.65 1.83
C LYS A 304 21.48 -10.24 2.43
N LEU A 305 22.42 -10.06 3.35
CA LEU A 305 22.77 -8.76 3.93
C LEU A 305 24.05 -8.20 3.29
N MET A 306 24.21 -6.88 3.32
CA MET A 306 25.47 -6.22 2.95
C MET A 306 26.59 -6.66 3.87
N LYS A 307 27.79 -6.84 3.29
CA LYS A 307 29.02 -7.10 4.04
C LYS A 307 29.57 -5.80 4.64
N HIS A 308 29.48 -4.70 3.90
CA HIS A 308 30.00 -3.39 4.28
C HIS A 308 28.84 -2.49 4.72
N GLN A 309 28.37 -2.71 5.95
CA GLN A 309 27.28 -1.94 6.53
C GLN A 309 27.68 -0.47 6.69
N ARG A 310 26.75 0.44 6.41
CA ARG A 310 26.94 1.88 6.61
C ARG A 310 26.53 2.27 8.02
N ASN A 311 27.18 3.30 8.54
CA ASN A 311 26.68 3.93 9.76
C ASN A 311 25.33 4.61 9.44
N PRO A 312 24.42 4.75 10.42
CA PRO A 312 23.16 5.44 10.21
C PRO A 312 23.29 6.86 9.63
N THR A 313 24.38 7.57 9.96
CA THR A 313 24.68 8.91 9.45
C THR A 313 25.10 8.93 7.98
N GLU A 314 25.38 7.78 7.40
CA GLU A 314 25.78 7.58 6.01
C GLU A 314 24.62 7.01 5.16
N ILE A 315 23.42 6.93 5.73
CA ILE A 315 22.20 6.51 5.05
C ILE A 315 21.21 7.67 5.09
N VAL A 316 20.82 8.18 3.92
CA VAL A 316 19.85 9.28 3.79
C VAL A 316 18.62 8.79 3.05
N VAL A 317 17.47 8.82 3.72
CA VAL A 317 16.19 8.34 3.19
C VAL A 317 15.30 9.52 2.84
N TYR A 318 14.93 9.60 1.56
CA TYR A 318 14.04 10.61 1.01
C TYR A 318 12.63 10.02 0.86
N THR A 319 11.65 10.68 1.45
CA THR A 319 10.24 10.27 1.42
C THR A 319 9.32 11.47 1.22
N ASP A 320 8.16 11.23 0.61
CA ASP A 320 7.14 12.25 0.36
C ASP A 320 5.83 11.88 1.09
N SER A 321 4.82 12.75 0.95
CA SER A 321 3.50 12.56 1.56
C SER A 321 2.75 11.31 1.08
N TYR A 322 3.21 10.64 0.02
CA TYR A 322 2.60 9.45 -0.55
C TYR A 322 3.25 8.13 -0.09
N CYS A 323 4.15 8.17 0.90
CA CYS A 323 4.75 6.97 1.49
C CYS A 323 3.76 6.25 2.42
N TYR A 324 3.02 5.29 1.87
CA TYR A 324 1.98 4.53 2.58
C TYR A 324 2.37 3.07 2.82
N SER A 325 1.62 2.40 3.72
CA SER A 325 1.71 0.94 3.93
C SER A 325 3.17 0.48 4.12
N ALA A 326 3.67 -0.47 3.33
CA ALA A 326 5.04 -0.98 3.44
C ALA A 326 6.13 0.12 3.42
N CYS A 327 5.90 1.25 2.72
CA CYS A 327 6.81 2.41 2.74
C CYS A 327 6.80 3.12 4.11
N SER A 328 5.63 3.30 4.71
CA SER A 328 5.53 3.93 6.03
C SER A 328 6.11 3.05 7.12
N MET A 329 6.08 1.72 6.96
CA MET A 329 6.69 0.77 7.89
C MET A 329 8.20 0.93 7.96
N ILE A 330 8.90 0.89 6.81
CA ILE A 330 10.36 1.04 6.77
C ILE A 330 10.82 2.43 7.23
N THR A 331 10.13 3.50 6.82
CA THR A 331 10.50 4.86 7.23
C THR A 331 10.27 5.07 8.74
N LYS A 332 9.20 4.52 9.30
CA LYS A 332 8.98 4.52 10.76
C LYS A 332 10.07 3.73 11.48
N GLY A 333 10.38 2.51 11.03
CA GLY A 333 11.41 1.66 11.62
C GLY A 333 12.77 2.36 11.65
N LEU A 334 13.29 2.78 10.49
CA LEU A 334 14.57 3.49 10.40
C LEU A 334 14.63 4.76 11.26
N LYS A 335 13.51 5.46 11.44
CA LYS A 335 13.43 6.63 12.31
C LYS A 335 13.47 6.25 13.79
N GLU A 336 12.66 5.29 14.22
CA GLU A 336 12.51 4.92 15.63
C GLU A 336 13.78 4.23 16.16
N TRP A 337 14.47 3.48 15.31
CA TRP A 337 15.74 2.83 15.64
C TRP A 337 16.98 3.70 15.41
N GLY A 338 16.81 4.89 14.82
CA GLY A 338 17.93 5.76 14.47
C GLY A 338 18.86 5.15 13.41
N GLY A 339 18.31 4.34 12.50
CA GLY A 339 19.03 3.62 11.46
C GLY A 339 19.32 4.45 10.20
N ALA A 340 18.73 5.64 10.04
CA ALA A 340 19.01 6.55 8.94
C ALA A 340 18.63 8.01 9.24
N ILE A 341 19.13 8.93 8.42
CA ILE A 341 18.64 10.32 8.36
C ILE A 341 17.43 10.38 7.43
N LEU A 342 16.26 10.77 7.95
CA LEU A 342 15.05 10.94 7.15
C LEU A 342 14.87 12.37 6.67
N VAL A 343 14.62 12.54 5.37
CA VAL A 343 14.37 13.82 4.71
C VAL A 343 13.03 13.76 3.99
N GLY A 344 12.14 14.69 4.33
CA GLY A 344 10.90 14.91 3.58
C GLY A 344 11.16 15.74 2.33
N PHE A 345 10.57 15.37 1.20
CA PHE A 345 10.56 16.16 -0.02
C PHE A 345 9.15 16.18 -0.64
N ASP A 346 8.88 17.20 -1.46
CA ASP A 346 7.60 17.39 -2.16
C ASP A 346 7.81 17.35 -3.68
#